data_AF-A0A1M2URP1-F1
#
_entry.id   AF-A0A1M2URP1-F1
#
_cell.length_a   1.000
_cell.length_b   1.000
_cell.length_c   1.000
_cell.angle_alpha   90.00
_cell.angle_beta   90.00
_cell.angle_gamma   90.00
#
_symmetry.space_group_name_H-M   'P 1'
#
loop_
_entity.id
_entity.type
_entity.pdbx_description
1 polymer ?
#
loop_
_entity_poly.entity_id
_entity_poly.type
_entity_poly.pdbx_seq_one_letter_code
_entity_poly.pdbx_strand_id
1 'polypeptide(L)'
;MTMKTMKNRFPARSLLLVAGTAALMMGCNGSSSSDTTMVSDTTAFSAPPSDCLWVGPYVKENEGFNFAYPDSGAIYWSAAYTLPEDGAYITLEADFPYSRYMSFNSYRANTTPAQSLTDKNIIAEAGSINPFIDGAVRTDPSRRYLVTVKPGDPNDPANPSEDNTLYDATSAAGEEAVLIYRNYVPNIGADWTGDVGLPRVTLHLADGSTLQGEEACAAMSAGTDPLGIPFVPADTYETLRANFEPARETPAFRASYGTAFLFQCDFQGNCKNNPPRNTAFYANADNQYLYSFLNQDFGDVVVIRGKIPEIPETLNDQEFFNENDLRYWSLCQNEYYSQAVKECLYDEQIFINPDGFYTIVTSEPENRPENADSDCGVGYLPWPNKGDGFSIVDGKTDDPDSAFLIVRNMLPADDFNQAIQNTMTAGDEASVLGDFMPKATYMSKAEFEDLGCAPYTSLAYDQL
;
A
#
# COMPACT_ATOMS: atom_id res chain seq x y z
N MET A 1 30.90 4.54 -52.42
CA MET A 1 29.49 4.52 -52.87
C MET A 1 28.66 5.01 -51.69
N THR A 2 28.37 6.31 -51.58
CA THR A 2 27.06 6.94 -51.89
C THR A 2 25.91 6.16 -51.25
N MET A 3 25.06 6.66 -50.35
CA MET A 3 24.32 7.91 -50.13
C MET A 3 23.50 7.62 -48.83
N LYS A 4 22.86 8.49 -48.05
CA LYS A 4 22.57 9.93 -48.04
C LYS A 4 22.02 10.20 -46.64
N THR A 5 22.39 11.34 -46.07
CA THR A 5 21.73 12.02 -44.97
C THR A 5 20.31 12.47 -45.37
N MET A 6 19.35 12.41 -44.44
CA MET A 6 18.13 13.23 -44.48
C MET A 6 17.91 13.92 -43.13
N LYS A 7 18.14 15.23 -43.14
CA LYS A 7 17.63 16.22 -42.19
C LYS A 7 16.14 16.41 -42.48
N ASN A 8 15.31 16.51 -41.44
CA ASN A 8 14.06 17.27 -41.53
C ASN A 8 14.10 18.42 -40.52
N ARG A 9 13.96 19.62 -41.06
CA ARG A 9 13.72 20.91 -40.39
C ARG A 9 12.52 21.55 -41.08
N PHE A 10 11.91 22.50 -40.37
CA PHE A 10 10.97 23.57 -40.76
C PHE A 10 9.51 23.35 -40.32
N PRO A 11 8.74 24.43 -40.07
CA PRO A 11 9.12 25.72 -39.49
C PRO A 11 8.15 26.24 -38.41
N ALA A 12 8.63 27.19 -37.61
CA ALA A 12 7.81 28.13 -36.86
C ALA A 12 7.19 29.18 -37.79
N ARG A 13 5.96 29.62 -37.49
CA ARG A 13 5.39 30.90 -37.96
C ARG A 13 4.44 31.49 -36.92
N SER A 14 4.80 32.67 -36.45
CA SER A 14 4.03 33.59 -35.61
C SER A 14 2.91 34.30 -36.39
N LEU A 15 1.82 34.68 -35.72
CA LEU A 15 0.97 35.86 -36.00
C LEU A 15 0.15 36.15 -34.72
N LEU A 16 0.50 37.19 -33.96
CA LEU A 16 -0.03 38.57 -33.97
C LEU A 16 -1.39 38.78 -33.26
N LEU A 17 -1.27 39.42 -32.08
CA LEU A 17 -2.11 40.46 -31.44
C LEU A 17 -3.57 40.63 -31.88
N VAL A 18 -4.47 40.64 -30.88
CA VAL A 18 -5.48 41.70 -30.72
C VAL A 18 -5.53 42.15 -29.26
N ALA A 19 -5.36 43.45 -29.07
CA ALA A 19 -5.51 44.16 -27.80
C ALA A 19 -6.99 44.50 -27.54
N GLY A 20 -7.39 44.52 -26.26
CA GLY A 20 -8.67 45.04 -25.80
C GLY A 20 -8.55 45.55 -24.36
N THR A 21 -8.52 46.87 -24.21
CA THR A 21 -8.47 47.66 -22.98
C THR A 21 -9.86 47.89 -22.36
N ALA A 22 -9.85 48.36 -21.09
CA ALA A 22 -10.91 48.99 -20.27
C ALA A 22 -11.44 48.08 -19.14
N ALA A 23 -11.63 48.50 -17.89
CA ALA A 23 -11.54 49.81 -17.25
C ALA A 23 -11.35 49.64 -15.72
N LEU A 24 -10.81 50.69 -15.09
CA LEU A 24 -10.75 50.91 -13.65
C LEU A 24 -12.13 50.88 -12.98
N MET A 25 -12.20 50.41 -11.73
CA MET A 25 -12.88 51.16 -10.67
C MET A 25 -12.20 50.93 -9.32
N MET A 26 -11.80 52.05 -8.73
CA MET A 26 -11.27 52.25 -7.39
C MET A 26 -12.45 52.41 -6.44
N GLY A 27 -12.37 51.82 -5.24
CA GLY A 27 -13.33 52.04 -4.16
C GLY A 27 -12.65 51.86 -2.80
N CYS A 28 -12.14 52.96 -2.24
CA CYS A 28 -11.69 53.06 -0.85
C CYS A 28 -12.73 53.81 -0.02
N ASN A 29 -13.13 53.26 1.13
CA ASN A 29 -13.48 53.95 2.40
C ASN A 29 -13.94 52.87 3.41
N GLY A 30 -13.58 52.80 4.70
CA GLY A 30 -12.79 53.65 5.60
C GLY A 30 -13.25 53.38 7.06
N SER A 31 -12.31 53.36 8.03
CA SER A 31 -12.44 53.44 9.52
C SER A 31 -13.15 52.29 10.28
N SER A 32 -12.76 51.81 11.48
CA SER A 32 -11.78 52.21 12.50
C SER A 32 -11.58 51.09 13.56
N SER A 33 -10.32 50.85 13.95
CA SER A 33 -9.77 50.43 15.27
C SER A 33 -10.55 49.50 16.21
N SER A 34 -9.95 48.35 16.53
CA SER A 34 -9.62 47.99 17.92
C SER A 34 -8.48 46.98 17.94
N ASP A 35 -7.43 47.38 18.64
CA ASP A 35 -6.23 46.64 19.00
C ASP A 35 -6.59 45.36 19.77
N THR A 36 -6.15 44.21 19.29
CA THR A 36 -5.95 43.02 20.12
C THR A 36 -4.76 42.30 19.54
N THR A 37 -3.59 42.62 20.10
CA THR A 37 -2.34 41.90 19.91
C THR A 37 -2.51 40.44 20.36
N MET A 38 -2.89 39.58 19.44
CA MET A 38 -2.60 38.15 19.52
C MET A 38 -1.22 37.98 18.90
N VAL A 39 -0.22 37.78 19.75
CA VAL A 39 1.09 37.29 19.31
C VAL A 39 0.88 35.86 18.85
N SER A 40 0.46 35.68 17.60
CA SER A 40 0.66 34.45 16.87
C SER A 40 2.10 34.49 16.39
N ASP A 41 3.01 33.93 17.19
CA ASP A 41 4.31 33.50 16.67
C ASP A 41 4.10 32.19 15.90
N THR A 42 3.35 32.31 14.79
CA THR A 42 3.38 31.34 13.71
C THR A 42 4.47 31.83 12.79
N THR A 43 5.68 31.27 12.90
CA THR A 43 6.61 31.28 11.79
C THR A 43 5.97 30.50 10.66
N ALA A 44 5.16 31.21 9.87
CA ALA A 44 4.58 30.74 8.64
C ALA A 44 5.76 30.38 7.71
N PHE A 45 5.89 29.08 7.45
CA PHE A 45 6.80 28.51 6.48
C PHE A 45 6.53 29.16 5.12
N SER A 46 7.55 29.82 4.55
CA SER A 46 7.41 30.63 3.33
C SER A 46 8.06 30.01 2.09
N ALA A 47 8.55 28.77 2.18
CA ALA A 47 8.96 28.04 0.99
C ALA A 47 7.71 27.53 0.24
N PRO A 48 7.74 27.53 -1.11
CA PRO A 48 6.67 26.91 -1.89
C PRO A 48 6.48 25.46 -1.43
N PRO A 49 5.23 24.97 -1.28
CA PRO A 49 5.00 23.55 -1.07
C PRO A 49 5.56 22.81 -2.29
N SER A 50 6.67 22.12 -2.10
CA SER A 50 7.26 21.23 -3.11
C SER A 50 7.34 19.85 -2.49
N ASP A 51 6.69 18.93 -3.16
CA ASP A 51 6.61 17.49 -2.90
C ASP A 51 7.56 16.71 -3.82
N CYS A 52 8.59 17.38 -4.37
CA CYS A 52 9.54 16.84 -5.36
C CYS A 52 10.26 15.55 -4.95
N LEU A 53 10.26 15.24 -3.65
CA LEU A 53 10.85 14.01 -3.11
C LEU A 53 10.00 12.78 -3.46
N TRP A 54 8.68 12.95 -3.62
CA TRP A 54 7.72 11.86 -3.68
C TRP A 54 7.35 11.49 -5.12
N VAL A 55 7.51 10.22 -5.44
CA VAL A 55 7.09 9.61 -6.70
C VAL A 55 5.86 8.75 -6.44
N GLY A 56 4.80 8.93 -7.24
CA GLY A 56 3.55 8.21 -7.08
C GLY A 56 2.31 9.03 -7.51
N PRO A 57 1.11 8.64 -7.03
CA PRO A 57 0.89 7.51 -6.14
C PRO A 57 0.95 6.16 -6.84
N TYR A 58 1.34 5.13 -6.09
CA TYR A 58 1.14 3.74 -6.48
C TYR A 58 -0.28 3.33 -6.11
N VAL A 59 -1.10 3.10 -7.12
CA VAL A 59 -2.51 2.68 -7.02
C VAL A 59 -2.83 1.81 -8.22
N LYS A 60 -3.83 0.93 -8.09
CA LYS A 60 -4.19 0.00 -9.17
C LYS A 60 -4.66 0.70 -10.45
N GLU A 61 -5.24 1.89 -10.31
CA GLU A 61 -5.71 2.74 -11.42
C GLU A 61 -4.55 3.26 -12.29
N ASN A 62 -3.32 3.22 -11.78
CA ASN A 62 -2.13 3.63 -12.50
C ASN A 62 -1.30 2.40 -12.88
N GLU A 63 -1.53 1.84 -14.06
CA GLU A 63 -0.89 0.60 -14.52
C GLU A 63 0.65 0.62 -14.43
N GLY A 64 1.29 1.78 -14.66
CA GLY A 64 2.75 1.93 -14.55
C GLY A 64 3.29 1.85 -13.12
N PHE A 65 2.41 1.89 -12.13
CA PHE A 65 2.71 1.86 -10.69
C PHE A 65 2.00 0.69 -9.99
N ASN A 66 1.31 -0.18 -10.73
CA ASN A 66 0.60 -1.33 -10.19
C ASN A 66 1.52 -2.57 -10.17
N PHE A 67 2.47 -2.57 -9.24
CA PHE A 67 3.39 -3.68 -8.99
C PHE A 67 3.68 -3.76 -7.47
N ALA A 68 4.40 -4.78 -7.03
CA ALA A 68 4.66 -5.05 -5.60
C ALA A 68 3.45 -5.55 -4.79
N TYR A 69 2.40 -6.06 -5.45
CA TYR A 69 1.14 -6.43 -4.81
C TYR A 69 0.55 -5.29 -3.99
N PRO A 70 0.18 -4.14 -4.61
CA PRO A 70 -0.45 -3.05 -3.89
C PRO A 70 -1.85 -3.48 -3.40
N ASP A 71 -2.48 -2.65 -2.58
CA ASP A 71 -3.80 -2.89 -2.01
C ASP A 71 -4.76 -1.75 -2.41
N SER A 72 -6.00 -2.03 -2.83
CA SER A 72 -6.96 -0.97 -3.22
C SER A 72 -7.32 -0.03 -2.07
N GLY A 73 -7.13 -0.44 -0.82
CA GLY A 73 -7.37 0.41 0.35
C GLY A 73 -6.15 1.27 0.72
N ALA A 74 -5.05 1.20 -0.03
CA ALA A 74 -3.80 1.84 0.30
C ALA A 74 -3.27 2.71 -0.85
N ILE A 75 -2.65 3.82 -0.47
CA ILE A 75 -1.97 4.73 -1.38
C ILE A 75 -0.52 4.87 -0.91
N TYR A 76 0.41 4.72 -1.84
CA TYR A 76 1.84 4.77 -1.55
C TYR A 76 2.51 5.89 -2.34
N TRP A 77 3.55 6.47 -1.75
CA TRP A 77 4.53 7.31 -2.45
C TRP A 77 5.92 6.89 -2.03
N SER A 78 6.81 6.79 -2.99
CA SER A 78 8.21 6.44 -2.76
C SER A 78 9.10 7.67 -2.80
N ALA A 79 10.18 7.63 -2.05
CA ALA A 79 11.30 8.54 -2.21
C ALA A 79 12.57 7.70 -2.39
N ALA A 80 13.30 7.93 -3.47
CA ALA A 80 14.67 7.46 -3.64
C ALA A 80 15.57 8.70 -3.66
N TYR A 81 16.59 8.75 -2.80
CA TYR A 81 17.45 9.93 -2.69
C TYR A 81 18.83 9.55 -2.14
N THR A 82 19.80 10.45 -2.27
CA THR A 82 21.15 10.28 -1.75
C THR A 82 21.55 11.51 -0.95
N LEU A 83 22.00 11.32 0.29
CA LEU A 83 22.51 12.44 1.08
C LEU A 83 23.87 12.90 0.52
N PRO A 84 24.08 14.22 0.36
CA PRO A 84 25.26 14.74 -0.36
C PRO A 84 26.56 14.68 0.44
N GLU A 85 26.49 14.63 1.77
CA GLU A 85 27.66 14.63 2.66
C GLU A 85 27.37 13.93 3.99
N ASP A 86 28.42 13.45 4.66
CA ASP A 86 28.29 12.81 5.96
C ASP A 86 27.80 13.83 7.01
N GLY A 87 26.84 13.42 7.83
CA GLY A 87 26.20 14.28 8.84
C GLY A 87 25.00 15.06 8.31
N ALA A 88 24.71 15.00 7.01
CA ALA A 88 23.44 15.48 6.48
C ALA A 88 22.27 14.56 6.90
N TYR A 89 21.07 15.13 6.98
CA TYR A 89 19.83 14.40 7.26
C TYR A 89 18.64 15.18 6.68
N ILE A 90 17.47 14.55 6.60
CA ILE A 90 16.25 15.25 6.16
C ILE A 90 15.22 15.32 7.27
N THR A 91 14.34 16.31 7.19
CA THR A 91 13.09 16.34 7.94
C THR A 91 11.90 16.36 7.01
N LEU A 92 10.83 15.67 7.41
CA LEU A 92 9.56 15.57 6.72
C LEU A 92 8.47 16.20 7.60
N GLU A 93 7.85 17.28 7.12
CA GLU A 93 6.80 18.00 7.85
C GLU A 93 5.47 17.90 7.10
N ALA A 94 4.40 17.53 7.79
CA ALA A 94 3.05 17.54 7.27
C ALA A 94 2.01 17.65 8.40
N ASP A 95 0.75 17.79 8.03
CA ASP A 95 -0.34 17.43 8.92
C ASP A 95 -0.62 15.92 8.78
N PHE A 96 -1.01 15.26 9.87
CA PHE A 96 -1.51 13.89 9.84
C PHE A 96 -2.71 13.80 8.86
N PRO A 97 -2.81 12.77 8.01
CA PRO A 97 -3.90 12.66 7.03
C PRO A 97 -5.24 12.28 7.68
N TYR A 98 -6.35 12.66 7.06
CA TYR A 98 -7.69 12.20 7.46
C TYR A 98 -7.94 10.78 6.93
N SER A 99 -7.36 9.79 7.60
CA SER A 99 -7.36 8.39 7.19
C SER A 99 -7.35 7.43 8.39
N ARG A 100 -7.30 6.12 8.14
CA ARG A 100 -7.23 5.09 9.20
C ARG A 100 -5.80 4.83 9.68
N TYR A 101 -4.85 4.89 8.77
CA TYR A 101 -3.48 4.56 9.07
C TYR A 101 -2.52 5.29 8.13
N MET A 102 -1.34 5.63 8.65
CA MET A 102 -0.21 6.04 7.83
C MET A 102 1.13 5.62 8.43
N SER A 103 2.16 5.51 7.58
CA SER A 103 3.52 5.21 8.04
C SER A 103 4.60 5.66 7.06
N PHE A 104 5.80 5.80 7.60
CA PHE A 104 7.05 5.87 6.83
C PHE A 104 7.83 4.58 7.04
N ASN A 105 8.23 3.91 5.96
CA ASN A 105 9.12 2.76 6.04
C ASN A 105 10.40 3.07 5.28
N SER A 106 11.55 2.69 5.85
CA SER A 106 12.83 2.66 5.16
C SER A 106 13.16 1.24 4.70
N TYR A 107 14.02 1.12 3.69
CA TYR A 107 14.31 -0.15 3.05
C TYR A 107 15.79 -0.39 2.84
N ARG A 108 16.17 -1.67 2.97
CA ARG A 108 17.50 -2.15 2.60
C ARG A 108 17.59 -2.32 1.08
N ALA A 109 18.81 -2.39 0.56
CA ALA A 109 19.07 -2.58 -0.87
C ALA A 109 18.43 -3.84 -1.49
N ASN A 110 18.09 -4.84 -0.68
CA ASN A 110 17.37 -6.04 -1.12
C ASN A 110 15.83 -5.90 -1.04
N THR A 111 15.31 -4.69 -0.86
CA THR A 111 13.87 -4.34 -0.75
C THR A 111 13.14 -4.82 0.51
N THR A 112 13.84 -5.40 1.49
CA THR A 112 13.23 -5.74 2.78
C THR A 112 13.12 -4.50 3.67
N PRO A 113 12.06 -4.35 4.48
CA PRO A 113 11.95 -3.27 5.45
C PRO A 113 13.16 -3.20 6.38
N ALA A 114 13.66 -1.99 6.64
CA ALA A 114 14.69 -1.73 7.63
C ALA A 114 14.09 -1.23 8.94
N GLN A 115 13.24 -0.20 8.86
CA GLN A 115 12.47 0.36 9.99
C GLN A 115 11.11 0.84 9.50
N SER A 116 10.12 0.82 10.40
CA SER A 116 8.83 1.50 10.22
C SER A 116 8.65 2.55 11.32
N LEU A 117 8.20 3.74 10.92
CA LEU A 117 7.68 4.77 11.79
C LEU A 117 6.18 4.90 11.53
N THR A 118 5.43 4.14 12.33
CA THR A 118 3.97 4.02 12.30
C THR A 118 3.29 5.22 12.96
N ASP A 119 2.12 5.59 12.48
CA ASP A 119 1.33 6.73 12.96
C ASP A 119 1.25 6.91 14.48
N LYS A 120 0.84 5.89 15.23
CA LYS A 120 0.69 5.96 16.68
C LYS A 120 2.00 6.21 17.43
N ASN A 121 3.14 5.98 16.76
CA ASN A 121 4.47 6.21 17.33
C ASN A 121 5.02 7.61 17.00
N ILE A 122 4.32 8.40 16.18
CA ILE A 122 4.74 9.77 15.85
C ILE A 122 4.16 10.73 16.88
N ILE A 123 5.03 11.49 17.52
CA ILE A 123 4.67 12.55 18.44
C ILE A 123 4.27 13.77 17.62
N ALA A 124 3.08 14.31 17.88
CA ALA A 124 2.61 15.53 17.23
C ALA A 124 3.44 16.74 17.67
N GLU A 125 3.56 17.74 16.79
CA GLU A 125 4.19 19.01 17.11
C GLU A 125 3.45 19.74 18.24
N ALA A 126 4.15 20.65 18.93
CA ALA A 126 3.57 21.41 20.03
C ALA A 126 2.31 22.17 19.58
N GLY A 127 1.21 21.99 20.31
CA GLY A 127 -0.09 22.57 19.98
C GLY A 127 -0.91 21.78 18.96
N SER A 128 -0.42 20.62 18.51
CA SER A 128 -1.14 19.64 17.70
C SER A 128 -1.45 18.36 18.47
N ILE A 129 -2.31 17.51 17.90
CA ILE A 129 -2.61 16.16 18.38
C ILE A 129 -2.18 15.11 17.37
N ASN A 130 -1.95 13.88 17.85
CA ASN A 130 -1.87 12.70 17.00
C ASN A 130 -3.26 12.04 16.94
N PRO A 131 -3.93 12.02 15.77
CA PRO A 131 -5.28 11.49 15.60
C PRO A 131 -5.35 9.96 15.51
N PHE A 132 -4.22 9.26 15.52
CA PHE A 132 -4.11 7.80 15.40
C PHE A 132 -3.89 7.08 16.74
N ILE A 133 -4.03 7.81 17.85
CA ILE A 133 -4.01 7.28 19.20
C ILE A 133 -5.45 6.92 19.62
N ASP A 134 -5.61 5.82 20.36
CA ASP A 134 -6.91 5.42 20.90
C ASP A 134 -7.60 6.55 21.67
N GLY A 135 -8.87 6.80 21.37
CA GLY A 135 -9.69 7.87 21.92
C GLY A 135 -9.39 9.28 21.37
N ALA A 136 -8.45 9.45 20.44
CA ALA A 136 -8.14 10.75 19.85
C ALA A 136 -9.25 11.25 18.92
N VAL A 137 -9.42 12.58 18.85
CA VAL A 137 -10.37 13.22 17.93
C VAL A 137 -9.75 13.21 16.52
N ARG A 138 -10.31 12.43 15.61
CA ARG A 138 -9.79 12.29 14.24
C ARG A 138 -9.97 13.55 13.42
N THR A 139 -10.98 14.36 13.74
CA THR A 139 -11.36 15.55 12.96
C THR A 139 -10.68 16.83 13.43
N ASP A 140 -9.79 16.78 14.42
CA ASP A 140 -9.08 17.98 14.90
C ASP A 140 -8.13 18.52 13.82
N PRO A 141 -8.24 19.80 13.42
CA PRO A 141 -7.37 20.40 12.40
C PRO A 141 -5.95 20.68 12.91
N SER A 142 -5.69 20.71 14.21
CA SER A 142 -4.37 20.94 14.81
C SER A 142 -3.64 19.61 14.92
N ARG A 143 -3.06 19.15 13.80
CA ARG A 143 -2.57 17.76 13.67
C ARG A 143 -1.21 17.66 12.99
N ARG A 144 -0.30 18.60 13.25
CA ARG A 144 1.01 18.64 12.62
C ARG A 144 1.98 17.63 13.23
N TYR A 145 2.89 17.10 12.41
CA TYR A 145 4.07 16.36 12.84
C TYR A 145 5.33 16.79 12.08
N LEU A 146 6.49 16.48 12.67
CA LEU A 146 7.79 16.57 12.06
C LEU A 146 8.55 15.26 12.32
N VAL A 147 8.97 14.59 11.25
CA VAL A 147 9.80 13.38 11.30
C VAL A 147 11.22 13.71 10.83
N THR A 148 12.22 13.19 11.53
CA THR A 148 13.63 13.25 11.12
C THR A 148 14.02 11.92 10.47
N VAL A 149 14.65 11.96 9.29
CA VAL A 149 15.22 10.78 8.65
C VAL A 149 16.73 10.92 8.57
N LYS A 150 17.44 9.93 9.14
CA LYS A 150 18.91 9.93 9.29
C LYS A 150 19.53 8.73 8.57
N PRO A 151 20.78 8.84 8.10
CA PRO A 151 21.55 7.68 7.67
C PRO A 151 21.80 6.74 8.86
N GLY A 152 21.73 5.43 8.62
CA GLY A 152 22.09 4.40 9.59
C GLY A 152 21.31 3.09 9.44
N ASP A 153 21.88 1.98 9.91
CA ASP A 153 21.13 0.74 10.12
C ASP A 153 20.40 0.80 11.47
N PRO A 154 19.06 0.71 11.52
CA PRO A 154 18.29 0.72 12.78
C PRO A 154 18.61 -0.45 13.72
N ASN A 155 19.27 -1.51 13.23
CA ASN A 155 19.72 -2.62 14.06
C ASN A 155 21.13 -2.42 14.65
N ASP A 156 21.85 -1.36 14.27
CA ASP A 156 23.12 -1.00 14.87
C ASP A 156 22.87 -0.28 16.20
N PRO A 157 23.46 -0.73 17.34
CA PRO A 157 23.36 -0.03 18.63
C PRO A 157 23.84 1.43 18.60
N ALA A 158 24.61 1.85 17.60
CA ALA A 158 25.00 3.25 17.38
C ALA A 158 23.83 4.14 16.93
N ASN A 159 22.72 3.54 16.48
CA ASN A 159 21.51 4.18 15.98
C ASN A 159 20.32 3.85 16.91
N PRO A 160 20.29 4.41 18.13
CA PRO A 160 19.24 4.08 19.09
C PRO A 160 17.88 4.57 18.60
N SER A 161 16.80 3.94 19.08
CA SER A 161 15.46 4.48 18.86
C SER A 161 15.35 5.87 19.48
N GLU A 162 14.98 6.84 18.64
CA GLU A 162 14.76 8.23 19.02
C GLU A 162 13.34 8.63 18.59
N ASP A 163 12.73 9.55 19.34
CA ASP A 163 11.40 10.07 19.03
C ASP A 163 11.39 10.68 17.62
N ASN A 164 10.33 10.39 16.87
CA ASN A 164 10.11 10.87 15.49
C ASN A 164 11.31 10.66 14.54
N THR A 165 12.15 9.65 14.79
CA THR A 165 13.35 9.40 13.98
C THR A 165 13.23 8.08 13.23
N LEU A 166 13.47 8.14 11.92
CA LEU A 166 13.58 7.00 11.02
C LEU A 166 15.02 6.90 10.50
N TYR A 167 15.63 5.73 10.57
CA TYR A 167 16.92 5.45 9.94
C TYR A 167 16.70 4.86 8.55
N ASP A 168 17.36 5.42 7.55
CA ASP A 168 17.11 5.09 6.13
C ASP A 168 17.86 3.86 5.59
N ALA A 169 18.60 3.15 6.46
CA ALA A 169 19.40 1.97 6.15
C ALA A 169 20.66 2.19 5.30
N THR A 170 21.04 3.44 5.03
CA THR A 170 22.34 3.77 4.42
C THR A 170 23.46 3.79 5.46
N SER A 171 24.70 3.60 5.03
CA SER A 171 25.89 3.56 5.90
C SER A 171 26.83 4.75 5.69
N ALA A 172 26.71 5.46 4.57
CA ALA A 172 27.53 6.61 4.22
C ALA A 172 26.81 7.55 3.24
N ALA A 173 27.27 8.80 3.17
CA ALA A 173 26.84 9.70 2.11
C ALA A 173 27.16 9.15 0.72
N GLY A 174 26.35 9.48 -0.28
CA GLY A 174 26.48 8.94 -1.63
C GLY A 174 25.77 7.60 -1.84
N GLU A 175 25.29 6.91 -0.80
CA GLU A 175 24.43 5.74 -0.93
C GLU A 175 22.97 6.14 -1.19
N GLU A 176 22.25 5.35 -1.97
CA GLU A 176 20.83 5.56 -2.23
C GLU A 176 19.99 5.03 -1.05
N ALA A 177 19.20 5.92 -0.47
CA ALA A 177 18.16 5.62 0.50
C ALA A 177 16.81 5.45 -0.21
N VAL A 178 15.99 4.52 0.29
CA VAL A 178 14.62 4.34 -0.18
C VAL A 178 13.65 4.42 0.99
N LEU A 179 12.66 5.31 0.86
CA LEU A 179 11.54 5.44 1.78
C LEU A 179 10.22 5.21 1.04
N ILE A 180 9.22 4.70 1.75
CA ILE A 180 7.83 4.70 1.29
C ILE A 180 6.94 5.29 2.36
N TYR A 181 6.21 6.34 1.98
CA TYR A 181 5.08 6.88 2.72
C TYR A 181 3.80 6.16 2.31
N ARG A 182 3.02 5.71 3.29
CA ARG A 182 1.76 4.99 3.07
C ARG A 182 0.62 5.71 3.73
N ASN A 183 -0.51 5.79 3.03
CA ASN A 183 -1.78 6.26 3.56
C ASN A 183 -2.86 5.20 3.28
N TYR A 184 -3.52 4.71 4.31
CA TYR A 184 -4.55 3.67 4.21
C TYR A 184 -5.91 4.24 4.57
N VAL A 185 -6.88 3.95 3.71
CA VAL A 185 -8.28 4.26 3.90
C VAL A 185 -8.50 5.72 4.30
N PRO A 186 -8.21 6.68 3.39
CA PRO A 186 -8.68 8.05 3.55
C PRO A 186 -10.19 8.08 3.76
N ASN A 187 -10.67 9.10 4.48
CA ASN A 187 -12.10 9.30 4.66
C ASN A 187 -12.80 9.46 3.30
N ILE A 188 -14.06 9.03 3.23
CA ILE A 188 -14.84 9.12 1.99
C ILE A 188 -14.92 10.58 1.54
N GLY A 189 -14.53 10.83 0.29
CA GLY A 189 -14.55 12.15 -0.33
C GLY A 189 -13.27 12.96 -0.15
N ALA A 190 -12.35 12.52 0.72
CA ALA A 190 -11.00 13.07 0.78
C ALA A 190 -10.18 12.68 -0.45
N ASP A 191 -9.16 13.46 -0.78
CA ASP A 191 -8.17 13.07 -1.77
C ASP A 191 -7.27 11.93 -1.26
N TRP A 192 -6.40 11.42 -2.14
CA TRP A 192 -5.48 10.33 -1.81
C TRP A 192 -4.55 10.64 -0.63
N THR A 193 -4.22 11.92 -0.40
CA THR A 193 -3.38 12.36 0.71
C THR A 193 -4.17 12.49 2.01
N GLY A 194 -5.49 12.26 2.00
CA GLY A 194 -6.35 12.53 3.14
C GLY A 194 -6.44 14.03 3.41
N ASP A 195 -6.55 14.86 2.36
CA ASP A 195 -6.77 16.31 2.38
C ASP A 195 -5.68 17.17 3.05
N VAL A 196 -4.46 16.64 3.19
CA VAL A 196 -3.33 17.36 3.84
C VAL A 196 -2.11 17.56 2.93
N GLY A 197 -2.11 16.98 1.73
CA GLY A 197 -0.96 16.98 0.83
C GLY A 197 0.14 16.02 1.27
N LEU A 198 1.26 16.03 0.54
CA LEU A 198 2.42 15.19 0.85
C LEU A 198 3.39 15.87 1.82
N PRO A 199 4.16 15.10 2.61
CA PRO A 199 5.14 15.66 3.54
C PRO A 199 6.19 16.51 2.81
N ARG A 200 6.45 17.72 3.31
CA ARG A 200 7.48 18.60 2.74
C ARG A 200 8.85 18.22 3.27
N VAL A 201 9.84 18.17 2.36
CA VAL A 201 11.22 17.86 2.72
C VAL A 201 12.03 19.12 3.02
N THR A 202 12.85 19.06 4.06
CA THR A 202 13.98 19.97 4.29
C THR A 202 15.25 19.13 4.44
N LEU A 203 16.28 19.45 3.67
CA LEU A 203 17.62 18.87 3.83
C LEU A 203 18.41 19.74 4.80
N HIS A 204 19.04 19.11 5.79
CA HIS A 204 19.97 19.73 6.72
C HIS A 204 21.39 19.26 6.38
N LEU A 205 22.29 20.21 6.12
CA LEU A 205 23.69 19.96 5.79
C LEU A 205 24.57 19.95 7.05
N ALA A 206 25.77 19.39 6.96
CA ALA A 206 26.69 19.21 8.08
C ALA A 206 27.19 20.54 8.68
N ASP A 207 27.20 21.61 7.88
CA ASP A 207 27.55 22.96 8.33
C ASP A 207 26.40 23.70 9.04
N GLY A 208 25.22 23.07 9.13
CA GLY A 208 24.01 23.61 9.74
C GLY A 208 23.13 24.45 8.79
N SER A 209 23.51 24.59 7.52
CA SER A 209 22.63 25.19 6.51
C SER A 209 21.49 24.24 6.12
N THR A 210 20.41 24.79 5.59
CA THR A 210 19.24 24.02 5.15
C THR A 210 18.85 24.36 3.72
N LEU A 211 18.39 23.34 2.98
CA LEU A 211 17.83 23.47 1.64
C LEU A 211 16.39 22.95 1.67
N GLN A 212 15.51 23.53 0.86
CA GLN A 212 14.09 23.18 0.82
C GLN A 212 13.57 23.04 -0.62
N GLY A 213 12.51 22.26 -0.79
CA GLY A 213 11.85 22.04 -2.08
C GLY A 213 12.84 21.56 -3.17
N GLU A 214 12.73 22.14 -4.35
CA GLU A 214 13.55 21.76 -5.52
C GLU A 214 15.07 21.84 -5.25
N GLU A 215 15.53 22.79 -4.43
CA GLU A 215 16.95 22.89 -4.09
C GLU A 215 17.41 21.71 -3.23
N ALA A 216 16.56 21.25 -2.30
CA ALA A 216 16.83 20.05 -1.51
C ALA A 216 16.83 18.80 -2.41
N CYS A 217 15.78 18.63 -3.23
CA CYS A 217 15.67 17.47 -4.11
C CYS A 217 16.82 17.38 -5.12
N ALA A 218 17.24 18.51 -5.70
CA ALA A 218 18.41 18.57 -6.57
C ALA A 218 19.70 18.21 -5.82
N ALA A 219 19.90 18.74 -4.61
CA ALA A 219 21.07 18.43 -3.79
C ALA A 219 21.15 16.96 -3.39
N MET A 220 19.99 16.32 -3.16
CA MET A 220 19.91 14.91 -2.81
C MET A 220 19.84 13.97 -4.02
N SER A 221 19.90 14.49 -5.25
CA SER A 221 19.67 13.70 -6.46
C SER A 221 18.39 12.85 -6.38
N ALA A 222 17.29 13.44 -5.88
CA ALA A 222 16.02 12.75 -5.68
C ALA A 222 15.54 12.10 -7.00
N GLY A 223 15.20 10.81 -6.93
CA GLY A 223 14.71 10.03 -8.05
C GLY A 223 13.31 10.47 -8.47
N THR A 224 13.06 10.44 -9.77
CA THR A 224 11.77 10.81 -10.38
C THR A 224 11.02 9.61 -10.96
N ASP A 225 11.68 8.46 -11.01
CA ASP A 225 11.15 7.24 -11.61
C ASP A 225 10.51 6.35 -10.53
N PRO A 226 9.50 5.52 -10.89
CA PRO A 226 8.97 4.52 -9.99
C PRO A 226 10.07 3.57 -9.50
N LEU A 227 9.91 3.05 -8.29
CA LEU A 227 10.83 2.05 -7.75
C LEU A 227 10.88 0.81 -8.65
N GLY A 228 12.08 0.26 -8.85
CA GLY A 228 12.24 -1.03 -9.50
C GLY A 228 12.02 -2.18 -8.52
N ILE A 229 11.35 -3.25 -8.93
CA ILE A 229 11.22 -4.48 -8.14
C ILE A 229 11.74 -5.69 -8.90
N PRO A 230 12.53 -6.57 -8.26
CA PRO A 230 12.95 -7.80 -8.91
C PRO A 230 11.76 -8.71 -9.20
N PHE A 231 11.67 -9.18 -10.44
CA PHE A 231 10.87 -10.36 -10.75
C PHE A 231 11.66 -11.63 -10.43
N VAL A 232 10.91 -12.73 -10.29
CA VAL A 232 11.49 -14.07 -10.45
C VAL A 232 12.15 -14.13 -11.83
N PRO A 233 13.39 -14.64 -11.98
CA PRO A 233 14.01 -14.73 -13.30
C PRO A 233 13.09 -15.47 -14.29
N ALA A 234 12.84 -14.87 -15.46
CA ALA A 234 11.82 -15.35 -16.40
C ALA A 234 11.99 -16.83 -16.77
N ASP A 235 13.21 -17.28 -17.07
CA ASP A 235 13.49 -18.69 -17.40
C ASP A 235 13.24 -19.63 -16.21
N THR A 236 13.45 -19.14 -14.98
CA THR A 236 13.15 -19.91 -13.76
C THR A 236 11.65 -20.07 -13.60
N TYR A 237 10.90 -18.97 -13.75
CA TYR A 237 9.44 -19.02 -13.62
C TYR A 237 8.79 -19.86 -14.72
N GLU A 238 9.21 -19.68 -15.98
CA GLU A 238 8.76 -20.49 -17.12
C GLU A 238 8.98 -21.99 -16.87
N THR A 239 10.16 -22.36 -16.37
CA THR A 239 10.45 -23.75 -16.00
C THR A 239 9.54 -24.23 -14.86
N LEU A 240 9.29 -23.41 -13.83
CA LEU A 240 8.44 -23.79 -12.70
C LEU A 240 7.00 -24.03 -13.16
N ARG A 241 6.36 -23.06 -13.83
CA ARG A 241 4.96 -23.18 -14.25
C ARG A 241 4.72 -24.25 -15.31
N ALA A 242 5.74 -24.58 -16.12
CA ALA A 242 5.62 -25.67 -17.10
C ALA A 242 5.64 -27.07 -16.46
N ASN A 243 6.16 -27.22 -15.23
CA ASN A 243 6.35 -28.51 -14.58
C ASN A 243 5.48 -28.71 -13.33
N PHE A 244 4.93 -27.63 -12.77
CA PHE A 244 4.24 -27.64 -11.49
C PHE A 244 3.03 -26.70 -11.50
N GLU A 245 1.91 -27.19 -10.99
CA GLU A 245 0.70 -26.40 -10.71
C GLU A 245 0.69 -26.03 -9.21
N PRO A 246 0.90 -24.74 -8.85
CA PRO A 246 0.89 -24.32 -7.45
C PRO A 246 -0.52 -24.24 -6.84
N ALA A 247 -1.57 -24.07 -7.65
CA ALA A 247 -2.95 -24.12 -7.19
C ALA A 247 -3.37 -25.54 -6.81
N ARG A 248 -4.47 -25.66 -6.06
CA ARG A 248 -4.96 -26.93 -5.52
C ARG A 248 -6.45 -27.04 -5.70
N GLU A 249 -6.95 -28.24 -5.98
CA GLU A 249 -8.39 -28.55 -6.07
C GLU A 249 -9.18 -28.08 -4.83
N THR A 250 -8.55 -28.11 -3.65
CA THR A 250 -9.03 -27.37 -2.48
C THR A 250 -8.04 -26.23 -2.21
N PRO A 251 -8.39 -24.97 -2.50
CA PRO A 251 -7.51 -23.84 -2.24
C PRO A 251 -7.07 -23.82 -0.79
N ALA A 252 -5.77 -23.63 -0.58
CA ALA A 252 -5.18 -23.54 0.75
C ALA A 252 -4.55 -22.16 0.90
N PHE A 253 -4.88 -21.47 2.00
CA PHE A 253 -4.19 -20.25 2.39
C PHE A 253 -2.94 -20.61 3.20
N ARG A 254 -1.85 -19.87 2.96
CA ARG A 254 -0.55 -20.07 3.64
C ARG A 254 0.02 -18.75 4.11
N ALA A 255 0.68 -18.75 5.26
CA ALA A 255 1.42 -17.57 5.70
C ALA A 255 2.68 -17.36 4.83
N SER A 256 2.99 -16.09 4.55
CA SER A 256 4.18 -15.73 3.79
C SER A 256 5.45 -15.81 4.63
N TYR A 257 6.35 -16.72 4.26
CA TYR A 257 7.70 -16.87 4.81
C TYR A 257 8.79 -16.58 3.76
N GLY A 258 8.44 -15.89 2.68
CA GLY A 258 9.35 -15.44 1.62
C GLY A 258 9.36 -16.32 0.35
N THR A 259 9.86 -15.74 -0.74
CA THR A 259 9.77 -16.30 -2.11
C THR A 259 10.43 -17.67 -2.26
N ALA A 260 11.57 -17.90 -1.59
CA ALA A 260 12.26 -19.18 -1.65
C ALA A 260 11.43 -20.32 -1.04
N PHE A 261 10.69 -20.03 0.05
CA PHE A 261 9.80 -20.99 0.67
C PHE A 261 8.57 -21.26 -0.20
N LEU A 262 7.98 -20.22 -0.77
CA LEU A 262 6.86 -20.34 -1.70
C LEU A 262 7.19 -21.29 -2.86
N PHE A 263 8.37 -21.17 -3.49
CA PHE A 263 8.76 -22.11 -4.55
C PHE A 263 8.95 -23.55 -4.07
N GLN A 264 9.57 -23.73 -2.91
CA GLN A 264 9.78 -25.07 -2.36
C GLN A 264 8.46 -25.74 -1.98
N CYS A 265 7.55 -24.99 -1.35
CA CYS A 265 6.29 -25.55 -0.85
C CYS A 265 5.24 -25.67 -1.96
N ASP A 266 4.92 -24.60 -2.67
CA ASP A 266 3.77 -24.56 -3.58
C ASP A 266 4.08 -25.17 -4.95
N PHE A 267 5.23 -24.85 -5.54
CA PHE A 267 5.62 -25.46 -6.82
C PHE A 267 6.19 -26.86 -6.63
N GLN A 268 7.09 -27.08 -5.65
CA GLN A 268 7.81 -28.36 -5.52
C GLN A 268 7.19 -29.34 -4.51
N GLY A 269 6.13 -28.95 -3.80
CA GLY A 269 5.45 -29.79 -2.81
C GLY A 269 6.25 -30.05 -1.52
N ASN A 270 7.35 -29.32 -1.29
CA ASN A 270 8.23 -29.49 -0.15
C ASN A 270 8.05 -28.37 0.90
N CYS A 271 7.05 -28.54 1.75
CA CYS A 271 6.72 -27.60 2.83
C CYS A 271 7.37 -27.94 4.18
N LYS A 272 8.43 -28.77 4.21
CA LYS A 272 9.02 -29.28 5.47
C LYS A 272 9.91 -28.26 6.19
N ASN A 273 10.34 -27.22 5.48
CA ASN A 273 11.23 -26.20 6.02
C ASN A 273 10.42 -25.15 6.78
N ASN A 274 10.97 -24.63 7.87
CA ASN A 274 10.40 -23.49 8.62
C ASN A 274 11.41 -22.33 8.59
N PRO A 275 11.50 -21.60 7.47
CA PRO A 275 12.42 -20.47 7.38
C PRO A 275 11.95 -19.31 8.27
N PRO A 276 12.87 -18.42 8.69
CA PRO A 276 12.47 -17.17 9.31
C PRO A 276 11.59 -16.39 8.34
N ARG A 277 10.59 -15.71 8.88
CA ARG A 277 9.72 -14.86 8.09
C ARG A 277 10.52 -13.75 7.42
N ASN A 278 10.31 -13.59 6.12
CA ASN A 278 10.92 -12.53 5.34
C ASN A 278 9.97 -12.09 4.22
N THR A 279 9.50 -10.85 4.29
CA THR A 279 8.64 -10.23 3.28
C THR A 279 9.45 -9.15 2.55
N ALA A 280 9.80 -9.42 1.29
CA ALA A 280 10.49 -8.49 0.40
C ALA A 280 9.47 -7.61 -0.38
N PHE A 281 9.87 -7.07 -1.53
CA PHE A 281 8.98 -6.31 -2.43
C PHE A 281 8.45 -5.02 -1.79
N TYR A 282 9.31 -4.36 -1.00
CA TYR A 282 8.94 -3.17 -0.26
C TYR A 282 7.68 -3.35 0.60
N ALA A 283 7.49 -4.51 1.21
CA ALA A 283 6.37 -4.75 2.12
C ALA A 283 6.27 -3.67 3.21
N ASN A 284 5.06 -3.40 3.70
CA ASN A 284 4.89 -2.65 4.94
C ASN A 284 5.28 -3.55 6.12
N ALA A 285 6.17 -3.09 7.01
CA ALA A 285 6.60 -3.88 8.18
C ALA A 285 5.45 -4.22 9.15
N ASP A 286 4.40 -3.41 9.15
CA ASP A 286 3.24 -3.56 10.04
C ASP A 286 2.23 -4.62 9.55
N ASN A 287 2.38 -5.08 8.30
CA ASN A 287 1.49 -6.04 7.66
C ASN A 287 2.05 -7.45 7.72
N GLN A 288 1.17 -8.44 7.89
CA GLN A 288 1.45 -9.84 7.64
C GLN A 288 0.40 -10.47 6.73
N TYR A 289 0.83 -11.50 5.99
CA TYR A 289 0.13 -11.95 4.79
C TYR A 289 -0.18 -13.44 4.82
N LEU A 290 -1.41 -13.79 4.43
CA LEU A 290 -1.70 -15.11 3.85
C LEU A 290 -1.78 -14.97 2.32
N TYR A 291 -1.55 -16.05 1.61
CA TYR A 291 -1.79 -16.13 0.17
C TYR A 291 -2.36 -17.47 -0.25
N SER A 292 -2.97 -17.51 -1.44
CA SER A 292 -3.40 -18.75 -2.10
C SER A 292 -3.25 -18.65 -3.61
N PHE A 293 -2.73 -19.70 -4.24
CA PHE A 293 -2.77 -19.85 -5.70
C PHE A 293 -4.09 -20.47 -6.14
N LEU A 294 -4.67 -19.92 -7.20
CA LEU A 294 -5.90 -20.41 -7.80
C LEU A 294 -5.68 -20.75 -9.28
N ASN A 295 -6.46 -21.71 -9.79
CA ASN A 295 -6.51 -22.06 -11.20
C ASN A 295 -7.95 -22.45 -11.61
N GLN A 296 -8.45 -21.88 -12.71
CA GLN A 296 -9.80 -22.16 -13.22
C GLN A 296 -10.01 -23.58 -13.74
N ASP A 297 -8.93 -24.34 -13.95
CA ASP A 297 -9.00 -25.79 -14.24
C ASP A 297 -9.76 -26.58 -13.15
N PHE A 298 -9.82 -26.06 -11.93
CA PHE A 298 -10.57 -26.68 -10.82
C PHE A 298 -12.03 -26.21 -10.70
N GLY A 299 -12.41 -25.13 -11.40
CA GLY A 299 -13.77 -24.62 -11.47
C GLY A 299 -13.85 -23.13 -11.78
N ASP A 300 -14.96 -22.71 -12.39
CA ASP A 300 -15.17 -21.36 -12.89
C ASP A 300 -15.31 -20.30 -11.77
N VAL A 301 -15.71 -20.74 -10.58
CA VAL A 301 -16.04 -19.88 -9.44
C VAL A 301 -15.34 -20.39 -8.19
N VAL A 302 -14.64 -19.50 -7.49
CA VAL A 302 -14.07 -19.77 -6.16
C VAL A 302 -14.90 -19.04 -5.12
N VAL A 303 -15.41 -19.79 -4.15
CA VAL A 303 -16.12 -19.24 -2.99
C VAL A 303 -15.19 -19.25 -1.80
N ILE A 304 -15.10 -18.12 -1.10
CA ILE A 304 -14.22 -17.90 0.03
C ILE A 304 -15.08 -17.50 1.23
N ARG A 305 -14.88 -18.18 2.37
CA ARG A 305 -15.56 -17.88 3.63
C ARG A 305 -14.56 -17.75 4.77
N GLY A 306 -14.90 -16.92 5.75
CA GLY A 306 -14.09 -16.69 6.94
C GLY A 306 -14.70 -15.59 7.81
N LYS A 307 -14.02 -15.23 8.90
CA LYS A 307 -14.33 -14.04 9.69
C LYS A 307 -13.34 -12.93 9.40
N ILE A 308 -13.79 -11.69 9.58
CA ILE A 308 -12.90 -10.54 9.76
C ILE A 308 -12.81 -10.25 11.27
N PRO A 309 -11.62 -10.01 11.83
CA PRO A 309 -11.49 -9.45 13.18
C PRO A 309 -12.15 -8.07 13.27
N GLU A 310 -12.42 -7.60 14.48
CA GLU A 310 -12.93 -6.24 14.65
C GLU A 310 -11.90 -5.21 14.15
N ILE A 311 -12.37 -4.19 13.44
CA ILE A 311 -11.55 -3.16 12.80
C ILE A 311 -12.04 -1.77 13.20
N PRO A 312 -11.18 -0.73 13.23
CA PRO A 312 -11.62 0.64 13.44
C PRO A 312 -12.52 1.11 12.29
N GLU A 313 -13.75 1.50 12.61
CA GLU A 313 -14.62 2.18 11.64
C GLU A 313 -14.12 3.61 11.44
N THR A 314 -13.67 3.93 10.22
CA THR A 314 -13.07 5.24 9.94
C THR A 314 -13.47 5.85 8.60
N LEU A 315 -14.04 5.08 7.68
CA LEU A 315 -14.39 5.55 6.32
C LEU A 315 -15.34 6.74 6.32
N ASN A 316 -16.28 6.79 7.27
CA ASN A 316 -17.39 7.74 7.30
C ASN A 316 -17.16 8.87 8.33
N ASP A 317 -15.92 9.39 8.40
CA ASP A 317 -15.56 10.53 9.25
C ASP A 317 -15.87 10.33 10.75
N GLN A 318 -15.72 9.11 11.26
CA GLN A 318 -15.92 8.82 12.69
C GLN A 318 -15.07 9.78 13.55
N GLU A 319 -15.72 10.42 14.51
CA GLU A 319 -15.15 11.52 15.30
C GLU A 319 -13.93 11.08 16.13
N PHE A 320 -13.97 9.85 16.66
CA PHE A 320 -12.92 9.30 17.51
C PHE A 320 -12.24 8.12 16.84
N PHE A 321 -10.93 8.00 17.03
CA PHE A 321 -10.19 6.80 16.70
C PHE A 321 -10.36 5.79 17.83
N ASN A 322 -10.79 4.57 17.51
CA ASN A 322 -10.90 3.48 18.48
C ASN A 322 -10.05 2.32 17.97
N GLU A 323 -9.10 1.86 18.78
CA GLU A 323 -8.38 0.61 18.48
C GLU A 323 -9.32 -0.59 18.59
N ASN A 324 -9.06 -1.61 17.76
CA ASN A 324 -9.79 -2.88 17.71
C ASN A 324 -8.79 -4.02 17.42
N ASP A 325 -9.28 -5.26 17.25
CA ASP A 325 -8.45 -6.45 17.05
C ASP A 325 -7.35 -6.28 15.99
N LEU A 326 -7.66 -5.64 14.85
CA LEU A 326 -6.71 -5.27 13.79
C LEU A 326 -6.90 -3.82 13.37
N ARG A 327 -5.81 -3.13 12.98
CA ARG A 327 -5.90 -1.79 12.35
C ARG A 327 -6.51 -1.84 10.94
N TYR A 328 -6.24 -2.90 10.20
CA TYR A 328 -6.68 -3.06 8.81
C TYR A 328 -6.72 -4.54 8.42
N TRP A 329 -7.71 -4.90 7.60
CA TRP A 329 -7.86 -6.22 6.99
C TRP A 329 -8.27 -6.10 5.52
N SER A 330 -7.67 -6.90 4.64
CA SER A 330 -8.10 -6.98 3.23
C SER A 330 -7.90 -8.35 2.63
N LEU A 331 -8.64 -8.62 1.55
CA LEU A 331 -8.44 -9.71 0.62
C LEU A 331 -8.36 -9.15 -0.80
N CYS A 332 -7.25 -9.44 -1.49
CA CYS A 332 -6.98 -8.96 -2.84
C CYS A 332 -6.79 -10.11 -3.82
N GLN A 333 -7.23 -9.88 -5.05
CA GLN A 333 -6.93 -10.70 -6.21
C GLN A 333 -5.80 -10.07 -7.02
N ASN A 334 -4.79 -10.86 -7.39
CA ASN A 334 -3.54 -10.37 -7.97
C ASN A 334 -3.03 -11.28 -9.08
N GLU A 335 -2.18 -10.71 -9.92
CA GLU A 335 -1.30 -11.42 -10.84
C GLU A 335 -0.02 -11.82 -10.09
N TYR A 336 0.34 -13.11 -10.05
CA TYR A 336 1.54 -13.56 -9.30
C TYR A 336 2.85 -13.02 -9.89
N TYR A 337 3.05 -13.14 -11.21
CA TYR A 337 4.35 -12.81 -11.80
C TYR A 337 4.54 -11.30 -11.95
N SER A 338 3.57 -10.59 -12.52
CA SER A 338 3.63 -9.13 -12.68
C SER A 338 3.48 -8.37 -11.35
N GLN A 339 2.89 -9.04 -10.34
CA GLN A 339 2.58 -8.49 -9.02
C GLN A 339 1.49 -7.41 -9.04
N ALA A 340 0.78 -7.25 -10.16
CA ALA A 340 -0.30 -6.29 -10.28
C ALA A 340 -1.51 -6.74 -9.46
N VAL A 341 -2.12 -5.82 -8.72
CA VAL A 341 -3.40 -6.07 -8.08
C VAL A 341 -4.53 -5.82 -9.07
N LYS A 342 -5.51 -6.72 -9.10
CA LYS A 342 -6.71 -6.56 -9.89
C LYS A 342 -7.77 -5.80 -9.12
N GLU A 343 -8.08 -6.25 -7.90
CA GLU A 343 -9.00 -5.59 -6.98
C GLU A 343 -8.84 -6.15 -5.58
N CYS A 344 -9.24 -5.37 -4.58
CA CYS A 344 -9.33 -5.79 -3.20
C CYS A 344 -10.72 -5.49 -2.64
N LEU A 345 -11.14 -6.30 -1.67
CA LEU A 345 -12.15 -5.92 -0.71
C LEU A 345 -11.47 -5.76 0.65
N TYR A 346 -11.73 -4.65 1.34
CA TYR A 346 -11.14 -4.36 2.64
C TYR A 346 -12.21 -4.07 3.69
N ASP A 347 -12.00 -4.63 4.89
CA ASP A 347 -12.76 -4.41 6.13
C ASP A 347 -14.23 -3.94 5.99
N GLU A 348 -14.50 -2.64 6.10
CA GLU A 348 -15.84 -2.02 6.09
C GLU A 348 -16.62 -2.27 4.78
N GLN A 349 -15.96 -2.78 3.73
CA GLN A 349 -16.59 -3.19 2.47
C GLN A 349 -17.11 -4.63 2.49
N ILE A 350 -16.76 -5.43 3.51
CA ILE A 350 -17.11 -6.84 3.59
C ILE A 350 -18.49 -7.04 4.19
N PHE A 351 -19.34 -7.78 3.48
CA PHE A 351 -20.64 -8.18 3.98
C PHE A 351 -20.51 -9.37 4.95
N ILE A 352 -20.91 -9.17 6.20
CA ILE A 352 -20.99 -10.24 7.20
C ILE A 352 -22.37 -10.89 7.13
N ASN A 353 -22.39 -12.19 6.85
CA ASN A 353 -23.63 -12.96 6.76
C ASN A 353 -24.19 -13.27 8.17
N PRO A 354 -25.48 -13.64 8.29
CA PRO A 354 -26.12 -13.92 9.59
C PRO A 354 -25.49 -15.03 10.44
N ASP A 355 -24.66 -15.90 9.87
CA ASP A 355 -23.89 -16.91 10.62
C ASP A 355 -22.55 -16.37 11.18
N GLY A 356 -22.26 -15.08 10.96
CA GLY A 356 -21.07 -14.39 11.48
C GLY A 356 -19.84 -14.52 10.59
N PHE A 357 -19.97 -15.06 9.38
CA PHE A 357 -18.88 -15.20 8.41
C PHE A 357 -19.19 -14.37 7.16
N TYR A 358 -18.15 -14.00 6.39
CA TYR A 358 -18.35 -13.44 5.06
C TYR A 358 -18.50 -14.54 4.00
N THR A 359 -19.01 -14.15 2.84
CA THR A 359 -18.93 -14.91 1.59
C THR A 359 -18.38 -13.98 0.52
N ILE A 360 -17.22 -14.33 -0.04
CA ILE A 360 -16.61 -13.61 -1.17
C ILE A 360 -16.48 -14.59 -2.33
N VAL A 361 -16.85 -14.16 -3.52
CA VAL A 361 -16.73 -14.93 -4.75
C VAL A 361 -15.66 -14.29 -5.64
N THR A 362 -14.78 -15.12 -6.22
CA THR A 362 -13.90 -14.68 -7.31
C THR A 362 -14.06 -15.57 -8.52
N SER A 363 -14.13 -14.93 -9.69
CA SER A 363 -14.30 -15.57 -11.00
C SER A 363 -13.95 -14.58 -12.10
N GLU A 364 -13.83 -15.05 -13.33
CA GLU A 364 -13.91 -14.16 -14.50
C GLU A 364 -15.23 -13.36 -14.49
N PRO A 365 -15.24 -12.11 -14.97
CA PRO A 365 -16.44 -11.28 -15.03
C PRO A 365 -17.64 -11.92 -15.75
N GLU A 366 -17.39 -12.64 -16.86
CA GLU A 366 -18.39 -13.40 -17.61
C GLU A 366 -18.99 -14.57 -16.81
N ASN A 367 -18.19 -15.15 -15.91
CA ASN A 367 -18.55 -16.27 -15.06
C ASN A 367 -19.07 -15.83 -13.69
N ARG A 368 -19.18 -14.53 -13.41
CA ARG A 368 -19.76 -14.01 -12.18
C ARG A 368 -21.19 -14.56 -12.00
N PRO A 369 -21.49 -15.30 -10.91
CA PRO A 369 -22.85 -15.70 -10.58
C PRO A 369 -23.76 -14.50 -10.35
N GLU A 370 -25.03 -14.57 -10.77
CA GLU A 370 -25.98 -13.46 -10.58
C GLU A 370 -26.23 -13.12 -9.09
N ASN A 371 -26.15 -14.12 -8.21
CA ASN A 371 -26.29 -13.97 -6.75
C ASN A 371 -24.97 -13.68 -6.03
N ALA A 372 -23.85 -13.52 -6.74
CA ALA A 372 -22.61 -12.96 -6.19
C ALA A 372 -22.71 -11.41 -6.17
N ASP A 373 -23.62 -10.91 -5.36
CA ASP A 373 -24.03 -9.51 -5.30
C ASP A 373 -24.16 -9.00 -3.85
N SER A 374 -23.97 -7.69 -3.67
CA SER A 374 -24.06 -7.02 -2.38
C SER A 374 -25.44 -7.14 -1.74
N ASP A 375 -26.53 -7.17 -2.53
CA ASP A 375 -27.89 -7.34 -2.03
C ASP A 375 -28.10 -8.74 -1.42
N CYS A 376 -27.28 -9.73 -1.84
CA CYS A 376 -27.23 -11.07 -1.26
C CYS A 376 -26.17 -11.23 -0.17
N GLY A 377 -25.50 -10.13 0.21
CA GLY A 377 -24.39 -10.17 1.18
C GLY A 377 -23.18 -10.95 0.68
N VAL A 378 -22.93 -10.96 -0.64
CA VAL A 378 -21.79 -11.65 -1.25
C VAL A 378 -20.83 -10.62 -1.86
N GLY A 379 -19.59 -10.60 -1.38
CA GLY A 379 -18.53 -9.81 -1.99
C GLY A 379 -18.07 -10.43 -3.31
N TYR A 380 -17.60 -9.61 -4.25
CA TYR A 380 -17.08 -10.09 -5.53
C TYR A 380 -15.70 -9.51 -5.83
N LEU A 381 -14.75 -10.38 -6.20
CA LEU A 381 -13.41 -10.04 -6.67
C LEU A 381 -13.23 -10.54 -8.11
N PRO A 382 -13.03 -9.66 -9.10
CA PRO A 382 -12.80 -10.10 -10.47
C PRO A 382 -11.46 -10.81 -10.63
N TRP A 383 -11.43 -11.86 -11.42
CA TRP A 383 -10.22 -12.56 -11.85
C TRP A 383 -9.28 -11.63 -12.65
N PRO A 384 -7.95 -11.77 -12.54
CA PRO A 384 -7.02 -10.99 -13.34
C PRO A 384 -7.04 -11.46 -14.79
N ASN A 385 -7.27 -10.54 -15.74
CA ASN A 385 -7.41 -10.88 -17.16
C ASN A 385 -6.14 -11.50 -17.78
N LYS A 386 -4.96 -11.22 -17.20
CA LYS A 386 -3.67 -11.79 -17.62
C LYS A 386 -3.26 -12.98 -16.75
N GLY A 387 -4.13 -13.40 -15.85
CA GLY A 387 -3.89 -14.39 -14.79
C GLY A 387 -2.58 -14.23 -14.03
N ASP A 388 -1.47 -14.82 -14.47
CA ASP A 388 -0.16 -14.63 -13.83
C ASP A 388 0.56 -13.33 -14.23
N GLY A 389 0.22 -12.72 -15.36
CA GLY A 389 0.85 -11.49 -15.86
C GLY A 389 2.25 -11.69 -16.46
N PHE A 390 2.61 -12.91 -16.90
CA PHE A 390 3.97 -13.20 -17.39
C PHE A 390 4.36 -12.44 -18.66
N SER A 391 3.39 -11.98 -19.47
CA SER A 391 3.59 -11.17 -20.67
C SER A 391 4.24 -9.80 -20.42
N ILE A 392 4.39 -9.39 -19.15
CA ILE A 392 5.23 -8.24 -18.79
C ILE A 392 6.69 -8.42 -19.25
N VAL A 393 7.14 -9.66 -19.45
CA VAL A 393 8.42 -9.97 -20.08
C VAL A 393 8.23 -10.14 -21.59
N ASP A 394 8.96 -9.36 -22.37
CA ASP A 394 8.96 -9.42 -23.82
C ASP A 394 9.11 -10.87 -24.34
N GLY A 395 8.13 -11.32 -25.13
CA GLY A 395 8.13 -12.64 -25.76
C GLY A 395 7.61 -13.78 -24.89
N LYS A 396 7.14 -13.51 -23.67
CA LYS A 396 6.44 -14.48 -22.81
C LYS A 396 4.92 -14.34 -22.93
N THR A 397 4.20 -15.37 -22.48
CA THR A 397 2.73 -15.46 -22.57
C THR A 397 2.11 -15.67 -21.20
N ASP A 398 1.01 -14.99 -20.96
CA ASP A 398 0.19 -15.09 -19.75
C ASP A 398 -0.40 -16.49 -19.55
N ASP A 399 -0.64 -16.87 -18.29
CA ASP A 399 -1.57 -17.93 -17.91
C ASP A 399 -2.91 -17.34 -17.47
N PRO A 400 -3.91 -17.16 -18.35
CA PRO A 400 -5.16 -16.49 -17.97
C PRO A 400 -5.94 -17.26 -16.91
N ASP A 401 -5.78 -18.58 -16.86
CA ASP A 401 -6.51 -19.46 -15.94
C ASP A 401 -5.95 -19.41 -14.52
N SER A 402 -4.82 -18.73 -14.27
CA SER A 402 -4.18 -18.63 -12.95
C SER A 402 -4.53 -17.34 -12.22
N ALA A 403 -4.49 -17.36 -10.88
CA ALA A 403 -4.60 -16.15 -10.07
C ALA A 403 -3.95 -16.31 -8.69
N PHE A 404 -3.79 -15.19 -7.98
CA PHE A 404 -3.11 -15.14 -6.69
C PHE A 404 -3.85 -14.26 -5.67
N LEU A 405 -4.40 -14.91 -4.65
CA LEU A 405 -5.05 -14.22 -3.55
C LEU A 405 -4.05 -13.81 -2.48
N ILE A 406 -4.24 -12.63 -1.89
CA ILE A 406 -3.48 -12.15 -0.73
C ILE A 406 -4.45 -11.62 0.32
N VAL A 407 -4.30 -12.09 1.56
CA VAL A 407 -4.98 -11.56 2.74
C VAL A 407 -3.98 -10.77 3.57
N ARG A 408 -4.35 -9.59 4.08
CA ARG A 408 -3.49 -8.76 4.93
C ARG A 408 -4.09 -8.57 6.31
N ASN A 409 -3.29 -8.76 7.35
CA ASN A 409 -3.56 -8.24 8.70
C ASN A 409 -2.55 -7.14 9.01
N MET A 410 -3.02 -5.99 9.49
CA MET A 410 -2.18 -4.90 9.94
C MET A 410 -2.34 -4.66 11.45
N LEU A 411 -1.21 -4.46 12.14
CA LEU A 411 -1.15 -4.04 13.55
C LEU A 411 -2.23 -4.68 14.44
N PRO A 412 -2.13 -5.98 14.74
CA PRO A 412 -3.01 -6.59 15.73
C PRO A 412 -2.86 -5.92 17.09
N ALA A 413 -3.97 -5.81 17.82
CA ALA A 413 -3.95 -5.43 19.23
C ALA A 413 -3.16 -6.46 20.05
N ASP A 414 -2.55 -6.02 21.15
CA ASP A 414 -1.68 -6.86 21.99
C ASP A 414 -2.40 -8.08 22.59
N ASP A 415 -3.72 -7.98 22.82
CA ASP A 415 -4.56 -9.05 23.32
C ASP A 415 -5.25 -9.88 22.23
N PHE A 416 -5.15 -9.46 20.96
CA PHE A 416 -5.67 -10.21 19.82
C PHE A 416 -4.67 -11.25 19.29
N ASN A 417 -4.87 -12.51 19.69
CA ASN A 417 -3.91 -13.58 19.42
C ASN A 417 -4.17 -14.35 18.11
N GLN A 418 -5.29 -14.12 17.42
CA GLN A 418 -5.69 -14.88 16.24
C GLN A 418 -5.28 -14.21 14.91
N ALA A 419 -4.13 -13.54 14.92
CA ALA A 419 -3.59 -12.79 13.79
C ALA A 419 -2.48 -13.57 13.05
N ILE A 420 -2.30 -13.28 11.75
CA ILE A 420 -1.23 -13.84 10.92
C ILE A 420 0.16 -13.62 11.52
N GLN A 421 0.35 -12.48 12.19
CA GLN A 421 1.56 -12.11 12.93
C GLN A 421 2.03 -13.21 13.90
N ASN A 422 1.09 -13.97 14.47
CA ASN A 422 1.37 -14.98 15.48
C ASN A 422 1.66 -16.37 14.90
N THR A 423 1.63 -16.53 13.57
CA THR A 423 2.06 -17.77 12.89
C THR A 423 3.57 -17.89 12.93
N MET A 424 4.09 -19.07 13.26
CA MET A 424 5.52 -19.29 13.53
C MET A 424 6.15 -20.31 12.59
N THR A 425 5.36 -21.27 12.10
CA THR A 425 5.79 -22.35 11.23
C THR A 425 4.77 -22.57 10.13
N ALA A 426 5.22 -22.95 8.95
CA ALA A 426 4.30 -23.25 7.87
C ALA A 426 3.40 -24.45 8.25
N GLY A 427 2.10 -24.27 8.14
CA GLY A 427 1.09 -25.26 8.54
C GLY A 427 0.45 -25.01 9.91
N ASP A 428 0.89 -24.02 10.70
CA ASP A 428 0.23 -23.64 11.96
C ASP A 428 -0.92 -22.63 11.78
N GLU A 429 -1.15 -22.12 10.57
CA GLU A 429 -2.05 -21.00 10.28
C GLU A 429 -3.47 -21.26 10.79
N ALA A 430 -4.05 -22.43 10.47
CA ALA A 430 -5.40 -22.78 10.91
C ALA A 430 -5.53 -22.86 12.43
N SER A 431 -4.47 -23.30 13.13
CA SER A 431 -4.48 -23.39 14.59
C SER A 431 -4.34 -22.04 15.27
N VAL A 432 -3.62 -21.10 14.65
CA VAL A 432 -3.40 -19.74 15.17
C VAL A 432 -4.61 -18.86 14.89
N LEU A 433 -5.11 -18.84 13.65
CA LEU A 433 -6.19 -17.96 13.23
C LEU A 433 -7.57 -18.48 13.65
N GLY A 434 -7.77 -19.79 13.77
CA GLY A 434 -9.09 -20.38 14.06
C GLY A 434 -10.12 -19.99 13.00
N ASP A 435 -11.24 -19.41 13.42
CA ASP A 435 -12.32 -18.96 12.51
C ASP A 435 -11.93 -17.78 11.59
N PHE A 436 -10.82 -17.09 11.87
CA PHE A 436 -10.29 -16.03 11.01
C PHE A 436 -9.45 -16.57 9.85
N MET A 437 -9.21 -17.88 9.80
CA MET A 437 -8.54 -18.54 8.68
C MET A 437 -9.48 -18.57 7.46
N PRO A 438 -9.14 -17.96 6.32
CA PRO A 438 -9.99 -18.07 5.13
C PRO A 438 -9.98 -19.50 4.62
N LYS A 439 -11.16 -19.97 4.20
CA LYS A 439 -11.34 -21.25 3.52
C LYS A 439 -11.99 -21.01 2.18
N ALA A 440 -11.61 -21.80 1.18
CA ALA A 440 -12.15 -21.65 -0.14
C ALA A 440 -12.36 -22.99 -0.85
N THR A 441 -13.29 -22.98 -1.81
CA THR A 441 -13.61 -24.13 -2.65
C THR A 441 -13.99 -23.67 -4.05
N TYR A 442 -13.82 -24.55 -5.03
CA TYR A 442 -14.30 -24.33 -6.39
C TYR A 442 -15.72 -24.88 -6.56
N MET A 443 -16.47 -24.25 -7.46
CA MET A 443 -17.71 -24.75 -8.00
C MET A 443 -17.99 -24.14 -9.38
N SER A 444 -18.98 -24.68 -10.07
CA SER A 444 -19.49 -24.03 -11.29
C SER A 444 -20.36 -22.82 -10.96
N LYS A 445 -20.52 -21.91 -11.94
CA LYS A 445 -21.44 -20.79 -11.84
C LYS A 445 -22.86 -21.22 -11.47
N ALA A 446 -23.38 -22.26 -12.14
CA ALA A 446 -24.74 -22.75 -11.92
C ALA A 446 -24.93 -23.32 -10.50
N GLU A 447 -23.93 -24.05 -9.97
CA GLU A 447 -23.99 -24.57 -8.60
C GLU A 447 -24.07 -23.45 -7.57
N PHE A 448 -23.35 -22.34 -7.76
CA PHE A 448 -23.45 -21.20 -6.86
C PHE A 448 -24.80 -20.48 -7.00
N GLU A 449 -25.30 -20.29 -8.23
CA GLU A 449 -26.60 -19.67 -8.48
C GLU A 449 -27.77 -20.44 -7.85
N ASP A 450 -27.69 -21.77 -7.85
CA ASP A 450 -28.67 -22.66 -7.21
C ASP A 450 -28.74 -22.49 -5.67
N LEU A 451 -27.73 -21.88 -5.04
CA LEU A 451 -27.75 -21.55 -3.61
C LEU A 451 -28.65 -20.35 -3.28
N GLY A 452 -29.04 -19.56 -4.30
CA GLY A 452 -29.85 -18.36 -4.14
C GLY A 452 -29.16 -17.27 -3.33
N CYS A 453 -29.96 -16.37 -2.75
CA CYS A 453 -29.48 -15.15 -2.08
C CYS A 453 -29.06 -15.35 -0.62
N ALA A 454 -28.83 -16.60 -0.21
CA ALA A 454 -28.39 -16.96 1.14
C ALA A 454 -27.40 -18.14 1.11
N PRO A 455 -26.30 -18.05 0.33
CA PRO A 455 -25.40 -19.19 0.13
C PRO A 455 -24.77 -19.71 1.43
N TYR A 456 -24.64 -18.84 2.45
CA TYR A 456 -24.16 -19.19 3.77
C TYR A 456 -24.99 -20.26 4.49
N THR A 457 -26.26 -20.49 4.12
CA THR A 457 -27.07 -21.56 4.74
C THR A 457 -26.69 -22.95 4.26
N SER A 458 -26.05 -23.04 3.10
CA SER A 458 -25.67 -24.30 2.44
C SER A 458 -24.16 -24.53 2.44
N LEU A 459 -23.37 -23.46 2.49
CA LEU A 459 -21.91 -23.49 2.48
C LEU A 459 -21.35 -23.20 3.87
N ALA A 460 -21.65 -24.01 4.89
CA ALA A 460 -21.15 -23.74 6.25
C ALA A 460 -19.61 -23.69 6.27
N TYR A 461 -19.04 -22.74 7.02
CA TYR A 461 -17.57 -22.55 7.11
C TYR A 461 -16.81 -23.84 7.47
N ASP A 462 -17.35 -24.68 8.35
CA ASP A 462 -16.72 -25.94 8.75
C ASP A 462 -16.78 -27.05 7.70
N GLN A 463 -17.57 -26.87 6.64
CA GLN A 463 -17.76 -27.82 5.55
C GLN A 463 -16.91 -27.48 4.31
N LEU A 464 -16.33 -26.28 4.28
CA LEU A 464 -15.22 -25.89 3.41
C LEU A 464 -13.91 -26.36 4.04
#